data_AF-A0A2C5YMX8-F1
#
_entry.id   AF-A0A2C5YMX8-F1
#
_cell.length_a   1.000
_cell.length_b   1.000
_cell.length_c   1.000
_cell.angle_alpha   90.00
_cell.angle_beta   90.00
_cell.angle_gamma   90.00
#
_symmetry.space_group_name_H-M   'P 1'
#
loop_
_entity.id
_entity.type
_entity.pdbx_description
1 polymer ?
#
loop_
_entity_poly.entity_id
_entity_poly.type
_entity_poly.pdbx_seq_one_letter_code
_entity_poly.pdbx_strand_id
1 'polypeptide(L)'
;MLLLSLFVIGASALTYQCSSEFDPDSLKRVFRALDRCGTPLDRESQSCFEERMAKAYRLLINVGYQMADWEAATQTNFASLRYMTYRDSQRGETWWQSVTKVLAEGHRFCWYVRDSSPDQHNDGFSNNLGSVFFVDDPLREPLMHVASDTRKFDVRRGSHCFTPDTLFKQSRLAAIQKLLTDYTEELRPTHYQQSYQSLRARMSTDLAMTAVFVRLAWNYKCPASGGCADELEPGRPYVPKSPKDLLRQLGRIIDEDGVFCLFDSVPQYPAKKWYYFTGFGRNFV
;
A
#
# COMPACT_ATOMS: atom_id res chain seq x y z
N MET A 1 -20.20 44.11 9.36
CA MET A 1 -20.40 42.72 8.87
C MET A 1 -19.12 42.29 8.17
N LEU A 2 -18.09 42.00 8.95
CA LEU A 2 -16.73 41.72 8.47
C LEU A 2 -16.05 40.97 9.62
N LEU A 3 -16.33 39.67 9.76
CA LEU A 3 -15.74 38.69 10.69
C LEU A 3 -16.60 37.41 10.61
N LEU A 4 -15.97 36.24 10.50
CA LEU A 4 -16.50 34.92 10.06
C LEU A 4 -16.43 34.82 8.52
N SER A 5 -15.37 34.31 7.90
CA SER A 5 -14.79 32.97 8.13
C SER A 5 -13.34 32.93 7.61
N LEU A 6 -12.40 33.48 8.39
CA LEU A 6 -10.98 33.20 8.27
C LEU A 6 -10.63 32.16 9.35
N PHE A 7 -9.73 31.23 8.99
CA PHE A 7 -9.28 30.05 9.74
C PHE A 7 -10.05 28.74 9.47
N VAL A 8 -9.96 28.25 8.23
CA VAL A 8 -9.57 26.84 8.05
C VAL A 8 -8.04 26.82 8.06
N ILE A 9 -7.45 26.88 9.25
CA ILE A 9 -6.07 26.38 9.43
C ILE A 9 -6.23 24.88 9.59
N GLY A 10 -6.08 24.20 8.47
CA GLY A 10 -5.87 22.76 8.39
C GLY A 10 -4.78 22.51 7.36
N ALA A 11 -3.63 23.17 7.53
CA ALA A 11 -2.45 22.93 6.72
C ALA A 11 -1.77 21.65 7.20
N SER A 12 -2.18 20.53 6.60
CA SER A 12 -1.36 19.30 6.43
C SER A 12 -2.20 18.37 5.57
N ALA A 13 -2.02 18.44 4.26
CA ALA A 13 -2.67 17.51 3.35
C ALA A 13 -1.64 17.01 2.35
N LEU A 14 -1.02 15.87 2.67
CA LEU A 14 -0.58 14.94 1.65
C LEU A 14 -1.80 14.63 0.75
N THR A 15 -1.81 15.19 -0.46
CA THR A 15 -2.79 14.81 -1.49
C THR A 15 -2.20 13.69 -2.32
N TYR A 16 -3.00 12.69 -2.69
CA TYR A 16 -2.62 11.83 -3.80
C TYR A 16 -3.10 12.48 -5.10
N GLN A 17 -2.31 12.34 -6.16
CA GLN A 17 -2.70 12.69 -7.51
C GLN A 17 -3.02 11.40 -8.25
N CYS A 18 -4.14 11.40 -8.96
CA CYS A 18 -4.56 10.28 -9.78
C CYS A 18 -4.38 10.58 -11.26
N SER A 19 -4.08 9.54 -12.05
CA SER A 19 -3.96 9.65 -13.50
C SER A 19 -5.20 10.24 -14.18
N SER A 20 -6.38 10.06 -13.58
CA SER A 20 -7.66 10.63 -14.03
C SER A 20 -7.73 12.16 -13.95
N GLU A 21 -6.85 12.80 -13.19
CA GLU A 21 -6.75 14.26 -13.07
C GLU A 21 -6.00 14.89 -14.25
N PHE A 22 -5.41 14.06 -15.12
CA PHE A 22 -4.59 14.47 -16.24
C PHE A 22 -5.12 13.91 -17.56
N ASP A 23 -4.81 14.61 -18.65
CA ASP A 23 -4.93 14.03 -19.98
C ASP A 23 -3.97 12.81 -20.10
N PRO A 24 -4.48 11.61 -20.45
CA PRO A 24 -3.67 10.39 -20.46
C PRO A 24 -2.47 10.46 -21.40
N ASP A 25 -2.61 11.08 -22.56
CA ASP A 25 -1.51 11.18 -23.54
C ASP A 25 -0.42 12.13 -23.07
N SER A 26 -0.82 13.21 -22.41
CA SER A 26 0.11 14.17 -21.83
C SER A 26 0.85 13.60 -20.62
N LEU A 27 0.17 12.85 -19.76
CA LEU A 27 0.79 12.15 -18.63
C LEU A 27 1.74 11.03 -19.11
N LYS A 28 1.37 10.27 -20.15
CA LYS A 28 2.26 9.29 -20.80
C LYS A 28 3.53 9.94 -21.34
N ARG A 29 3.46 11.18 -21.86
CA ARG A 29 4.66 11.91 -22.31
C ARG A 29 5.61 12.21 -21.15
N VAL A 30 5.10 12.61 -19.99
CA VAL A 30 5.92 12.83 -18.79
C VAL A 30 6.67 11.55 -18.42
N PHE A 31 5.97 10.42 -18.29
CA PHE A 31 6.64 9.16 -17.93
C PHE A 31 7.62 8.66 -18.98
N ARG A 32 7.36 8.89 -20.27
CA ARG A 32 8.35 8.61 -21.33
C ARG A 32 9.57 9.52 -21.28
N ALA A 33 9.42 10.77 -20.83
CA ALA A 33 10.53 11.68 -20.64
C ALA A 33 11.37 11.23 -19.43
N LEU A 34 10.73 10.88 -18.32
CA LEU A 34 11.39 10.31 -17.13
C LEU A 34 12.10 8.99 -17.43
N ASP A 35 11.50 8.13 -18.26
CA ASP A 35 12.12 6.88 -18.73
C ASP A 35 13.46 7.12 -19.45
N ARG A 36 13.54 8.19 -20.24
CA ARG A 36 14.68 8.48 -21.10
C ARG A 36 15.75 9.34 -20.44
N CYS A 37 15.33 10.27 -19.58
CA CYS A 37 16.21 11.28 -18.99
C CYS A 37 16.52 11.00 -17.51
N GLY A 38 15.81 10.06 -16.87
CA GLY A 38 15.74 9.97 -15.42
C GLY A 38 14.83 11.05 -14.83
N THR A 39 14.69 11.03 -13.50
CA THR A 39 14.10 12.12 -12.73
C THR A 39 15.04 13.34 -12.76
N PRO A 40 14.52 14.59 -12.87
CA PRO A 40 15.33 15.81 -12.99
C PRO A 40 16.00 16.21 -11.66
N LEU A 41 16.92 15.37 -11.16
CA LEU A 41 17.63 15.56 -9.89
C LEU A 41 18.93 16.37 -10.02
N ASP A 42 19.55 16.30 -11.18
CA ASP A 42 20.80 16.98 -11.50
C ASP A 42 20.65 17.80 -12.78
N ARG A 43 21.66 18.62 -13.08
CA ARG A 43 21.62 19.55 -14.20
C ARG A 43 21.48 18.86 -15.56
N GLU A 44 22.03 17.66 -15.72
CA GLU A 44 22.00 16.92 -16.98
C GLU A 44 20.60 16.33 -17.23
N SER A 45 20.09 15.59 -16.24
CA SER A 45 18.74 15.03 -16.24
C SER A 45 17.66 16.10 -16.35
N GLN A 46 17.81 17.24 -15.65
CA GLN A 46 16.93 18.39 -15.76
C GLN A 46 16.90 18.95 -17.19
N SER A 47 18.06 19.20 -17.79
CA SER A 47 18.14 19.76 -19.14
C SER A 47 17.49 18.82 -20.17
N CYS A 48 17.77 17.52 -20.08
CA CYS A 48 17.14 16.50 -20.94
C CYS A 48 15.62 16.47 -20.77
N PHE A 49 15.14 16.47 -19.52
CA PHE A 49 13.71 16.40 -19.20
C PHE A 49 12.96 17.64 -19.70
N GLU A 50 13.46 18.84 -19.37
CA GLU A 50 12.84 20.10 -19.77
C GLU A 50 12.81 20.28 -21.30
N GLU A 51 13.88 19.92 -22.02
CA GLU A 51 13.90 19.97 -23.49
C GLU A 51 12.82 19.08 -24.11
N ARG A 52 12.64 17.86 -23.57
CA ARG A 52 11.60 16.93 -24.03
C ARG A 52 10.19 17.39 -23.66
N MET A 53 10.06 18.16 -22.58
CA MET A 53 8.79 18.71 -22.12
C MET A 53 8.47 20.10 -22.71
N ALA A 54 9.43 20.77 -23.35
CA ALA A 54 9.33 22.17 -23.81
C ALA A 54 8.17 22.48 -24.77
N LYS A 55 7.49 21.46 -25.31
CA LYS A 55 6.29 21.59 -26.16
C LYS A 55 4.96 21.26 -25.45
N ALA A 56 4.97 20.83 -24.19
CA ALA A 56 3.79 20.38 -23.46
C ALA A 56 3.74 20.94 -22.02
N TYR A 57 2.82 21.88 -21.79
CA TYR A 57 2.20 22.28 -20.52
C TYR A 57 3.10 22.38 -19.25
N ARG A 58 3.39 23.63 -18.83
CA ARG A 58 4.08 23.96 -17.57
C ARG A 58 3.53 23.24 -16.32
N LEU A 59 2.24 22.93 -16.29
CA LEU A 59 1.58 22.22 -15.18
C LEU A 59 2.00 20.73 -15.07
N LEU A 60 2.38 20.09 -16.18
CA LEU A 60 2.73 18.65 -16.21
C LEU A 60 4.21 18.38 -15.88
N ILE A 61 5.06 19.36 -16.15
CA ILE A 61 6.48 19.34 -15.77
C ILE A 61 6.63 19.14 -14.25
N ASN A 62 5.69 19.67 -13.46
CA ASN A 62 5.67 19.51 -12.01
C ASN A 62 5.61 18.05 -11.57
N VAL A 63 4.97 17.15 -12.32
CA VAL A 63 4.95 15.71 -11.98
C VAL A 63 6.37 15.14 -11.98
N GLY A 64 7.19 15.51 -12.98
CA GLY A 64 8.59 15.08 -13.04
C GLY A 64 9.41 15.58 -11.85
N TYR A 65 9.22 16.85 -11.47
CA TYR A 65 9.89 17.43 -10.30
C TYR A 65 9.40 16.83 -8.97
N GLN A 66 8.12 16.52 -8.84
CA GLN A 66 7.60 15.79 -7.67
C GLN A 66 8.26 14.41 -7.53
N MET A 67 8.54 13.72 -8.64
CA MET A 67 9.27 12.44 -8.59
C MET A 67 10.73 12.63 -8.19
N ALA A 68 11.39 13.67 -8.68
CA ALA A 68 12.74 14.02 -8.25
C ALA A 68 12.79 14.33 -6.75
N ASP A 69 11.87 15.13 -6.24
CA ASP A 69 11.77 15.45 -4.80
C ASP A 69 11.59 14.18 -3.96
N TRP A 70 10.78 13.23 -4.45
CA TRP A 70 10.55 11.96 -3.76
C TRP A 70 11.81 11.08 -3.72
N GLU A 71 12.50 10.93 -4.86
CA GLU A 71 13.73 10.15 -4.99
C GLU A 71 14.87 10.73 -4.14
N ALA A 72 15.06 12.06 -4.17
CA ALA A 72 16.07 12.75 -3.36
C ALA A 72 15.84 12.53 -1.86
N ALA A 73 14.59 12.65 -1.42
CA ALA A 73 14.23 12.57 -0.02
C ALA A 73 14.32 11.15 0.57
N THR A 74 13.94 10.16 -0.21
CA THR A 74 13.87 8.77 0.24
C THR A 74 15.12 7.98 -0.12
N GLN A 75 16.09 8.62 -0.79
CA GLN A 75 17.31 7.99 -1.31
C GLN A 75 16.99 6.75 -2.16
N THR A 76 15.81 6.73 -2.78
CA THR A 76 15.30 5.60 -3.56
C THR A 76 15.40 5.92 -5.04
N ASN A 77 16.17 5.13 -5.78
CA ASN A 77 16.37 5.37 -7.20
C ASN A 77 15.29 4.71 -8.07
N PHE A 78 14.46 5.51 -8.76
CA PHE A 78 13.39 5.01 -9.64
C PHE A 78 13.89 4.33 -10.93
N ALA A 79 15.12 4.63 -11.37
CA ALA A 79 15.75 3.98 -12.51
C ALA A 79 16.31 2.58 -12.18
N SER A 80 16.38 2.21 -10.89
CA SER A 80 16.84 0.87 -10.49
C SER A 80 15.69 -0.14 -10.51
N LEU A 81 15.80 -1.15 -11.39
CA LEU A 81 14.88 -2.30 -11.45
C LEU A 81 14.93 -3.21 -10.21
N ARG A 82 15.81 -2.94 -9.25
CA ARG A 82 15.90 -3.68 -7.97
C ARG A 82 14.61 -3.61 -7.12
N TYR A 83 13.63 -2.81 -7.53
CA TYR A 83 12.40 -2.49 -6.79
C TYR A 83 11.10 -3.02 -7.46
N MET A 84 11.21 -3.88 -8.47
CA MET A 84 10.05 -4.53 -9.10
C MET A 84 9.98 -6.00 -8.68
N THR A 85 8.86 -6.41 -8.06
CA THR A 85 8.70 -7.80 -7.58
C THR A 85 7.81 -8.67 -8.45
N TYR A 86 7.20 -8.16 -9.53
CA TYR A 86 6.22 -8.95 -10.27
C TYR A 86 6.34 -8.89 -11.79
N ARG A 87 6.29 -10.13 -12.33
CA ARG A 87 6.41 -10.60 -13.71
C ARG A 87 7.82 -10.67 -14.21
N ASP A 88 8.06 -11.75 -14.96
CA ASP A 88 9.15 -11.88 -15.90
C ASP A 88 9.51 -10.51 -16.41
N SER A 89 10.64 -9.98 -15.94
CA SER A 89 11.42 -9.04 -16.70
C SER A 89 11.76 -9.79 -17.99
N GLN A 90 10.83 -9.82 -18.95
CA GLN A 90 11.24 -9.89 -20.33
C GLN A 90 12.27 -8.77 -20.46
N ARG A 91 13.50 -9.19 -20.70
CA ARG A 91 14.73 -8.40 -20.59
C ARG A 91 14.50 -6.96 -21.05
N GLY A 92 14.63 -6.00 -20.13
CA GLY A 92 14.82 -4.59 -20.48
C GLY A 92 13.63 -3.63 -20.27
N GLU A 93 12.48 -4.06 -19.72
CA GLU A 93 11.42 -3.10 -19.36
C GLU A 93 11.79 -2.28 -18.11
N THR A 94 11.66 -0.95 -18.17
CA THR A 94 11.92 -0.04 -17.04
C THR A 94 10.69 0.14 -16.13
N TRP A 95 10.91 0.71 -14.95
CA TRP A 95 9.84 1.15 -14.04
C TRP A 95 8.79 2.04 -14.73
N TRP A 96 9.26 3.06 -15.43
CA TRP A 96 8.41 4.03 -16.11
C TRP A 96 7.66 3.42 -17.28
N GLN A 97 8.21 2.40 -17.93
CA GLN A 97 7.52 1.63 -18.96
C GLN A 97 6.36 0.81 -18.37
N SER A 98 6.51 0.28 -17.15
CA SER A 98 5.42 -0.41 -16.44
C SER A 98 4.27 0.53 -16.08
N VAL A 99 4.57 1.72 -15.55
CA VAL A 99 3.56 2.76 -15.28
C VAL A 99 2.86 3.18 -16.58
N THR A 100 3.62 3.36 -17.66
CA THR A 100 3.08 3.71 -18.98
C THR A 100 2.16 2.62 -19.54
N LYS A 101 2.48 1.34 -19.28
CA LYS A 101 1.66 0.20 -19.70
C LYS A 101 0.34 0.14 -18.92
N VAL A 102 0.37 0.28 -17.60
CA VAL A 102 -0.83 0.35 -16.75
C VAL A 102 -1.75 1.49 -17.19
N LEU A 103 -1.17 2.65 -17.53
CA LEU A 103 -1.88 3.76 -18.13
C LEU A 103 -2.48 3.44 -19.52
N ALA A 104 -1.77 2.70 -20.35
CA ALA A 104 -2.24 2.31 -21.67
C ALA A 104 -3.38 1.28 -21.61
N GLU A 105 -3.37 0.42 -20.59
CA GLU A 105 -4.42 -0.55 -20.29
C GLU A 105 -5.68 0.08 -19.66
N GLY A 106 -5.67 1.40 -19.42
CA GLY A 106 -6.83 2.15 -18.94
C GLY A 106 -7.03 2.10 -17.43
N HIS A 107 -6.05 1.59 -16.67
CA HIS A 107 -6.12 1.58 -15.22
C HIS A 107 -5.92 2.98 -14.64
N ARG A 108 -6.75 3.34 -13.64
CA ARG A 108 -6.53 4.50 -12.81
C ARG A 108 -5.42 4.16 -11.80
N PHE A 109 -4.30 4.85 -11.88
CA PHE A 109 -3.27 4.76 -10.87
C PHE A 109 -3.07 6.12 -10.22
N CYS A 110 -2.69 6.13 -8.96
CA CYS A 110 -2.43 7.34 -8.19
C CYS A 110 -1.06 7.26 -7.53
N TRP A 111 -0.54 8.42 -7.15
CA TRP A 111 0.71 8.56 -6.43
C TRP A 111 0.60 9.63 -5.36
N TYR A 112 1.46 9.53 -4.33
CA TYR A 112 1.49 10.53 -3.27
C TYR A 112 2.27 11.77 -3.70
N VAL A 113 1.68 12.94 -3.46
CA VAL A 113 2.38 14.22 -3.54
C VAL A 113 2.81 14.59 -2.13
N ARG A 114 4.12 14.73 -1.93
CA ARG A 114 4.66 15.10 -0.63
C ARG A 114 4.28 16.53 -0.27
N ASP A 115 3.90 16.73 0.99
CA ASP A 115 3.84 18.06 1.58
C ASP A 115 5.27 18.53 1.86
N SER A 116 5.78 19.49 1.07
CA SER A 116 7.14 20.04 1.21
C SER A 116 7.23 21.18 2.23
N SER A 117 6.21 21.40 3.06
CA SER A 117 6.25 22.43 4.09
C SER A 117 7.30 22.13 5.18
N PRO A 118 7.93 23.15 5.78
CA PRO A 118 8.91 22.97 6.85
C PRO A 118 8.33 22.30 8.11
N ASP A 119 7.01 22.38 8.28
CA ASP A 119 6.28 21.88 9.45
C ASP A 119 5.85 20.41 9.31
N GLN A 120 6.43 19.65 8.38
CA GLN A 120 6.13 18.23 8.11
C GLN A 120 5.88 17.45 9.40
N HIS A 121 4.60 17.22 9.69
CA HIS A 121 4.21 16.23 10.67
C HIS A 121 4.27 14.87 9.98
N ASN A 122 4.81 13.87 10.68
CA ASN A 122 4.56 12.47 10.34
C ASN A 122 3.05 12.26 10.44
N ASP A 123 2.33 12.53 9.35
CA ASP A 123 0.89 12.40 9.35
C ASP A 123 0.52 10.91 9.44
N GLY A 124 -0.63 10.63 10.05
CA GLY A 124 -1.09 9.24 10.19
C GLY A 124 -1.22 8.52 8.85
N PHE A 125 -1.44 9.27 7.77
CA PHE A 125 -1.63 8.78 6.41
C PHE A 125 -0.38 8.12 5.83
N SER A 126 0.76 8.82 5.78
CA SER A 126 2.02 8.31 5.23
C SER A 126 2.58 7.11 6.02
N ASN A 127 2.28 7.03 7.32
CA ASN A 127 2.63 5.91 8.18
C ASN A 127 1.92 4.61 7.81
N ASN A 128 0.75 4.68 7.17
CA ASN A 128 -0.05 3.52 6.77
C ASN A 128 0.27 3.02 5.35
N LEU A 129 1.24 3.65 4.67
CA LEU A 129 1.54 3.43 3.26
C LEU A 129 2.92 2.84 3.02
N GLY A 130 2.98 1.78 2.21
CA GLY A 130 4.23 1.10 1.86
C GLY A 130 4.63 1.14 0.37
N SER A 131 4.04 2.03 -0.43
CA SER A 131 4.49 2.31 -1.80
C SER A 131 4.02 3.69 -2.23
N VAL A 132 4.69 4.29 -3.21
CA VAL A 132 4.38 5.61 -3.76
C VAL A 132 3.31 5.55 -4.83
N PHE A 133 3.38 4.53 -5.69
CA PHE A 133 2.55 4.37 -6.87
C PHE A 133 1.64 3.18 -6.70
N PHE A 134 0.35 3.36 -6.98
CA PHE A 134 -0.65 2.31 -6.78
C PHE A 134 -1.84 2.46 -7.70
N VAL A 135 -2.52 1.35 -7.96
CA VAL A 135 -3.82 1.36 -8.65
C VAL A 135 -4.89 1.84 -7.67
N ASP A 136 -5.76 2.75 -8.11
CA ASP A 136 -6.88 3.23 -7.30
C ASP A 136 -8.04 2.24 -7.33
N ASP A 137 -7.85 1.16 -6.58
CA ASP A 137 -8.82 0.10 -6.37
C ASP A 137 -8.91 -0.22 -4.86
N PRO A 138 -9.90 -1.02 -4.40
CA PRO A 138 -10.01 -1.36 -2.97
C PRO A 138 -8.77 -2.01 -2.35
N LEU A 139 -8.07 -2.89 -3.09
CA LEU A 139 -6.87 -3.59 -2.64
C LEU A 139 -5.59 -2.74 -2.81
N ARG A 140 -5.70 -1.58 -3.45
CA ARG A 140 -4.67 -0.58 -3.76
C ARG A 140 -3.34 -1.23 -4.10
N GLU A 141 -3.32 -1.94 -5.23
CA GLU A 141 -2.14 -2.70 -5.66
C GLU A 141 -0.95 -1.75 -5.88
N PRO A 142 0.21 -1.97 -5.22
CA PRO A 142 1.39 -1.18 -5.46
C PRO A 142 1.87 -1.50 -6.86
N LEU A 143 2.08 -0.44 -7.64
CA LEU A 143 2.82 -0.60 -8.88
C LEU A 143 4.30 -0.85 -8.54
N MET A 144 4.85 -0.14 -7.54
CA MET A 144 6.26 -0.24 -7.12
C MET A 144 6.40 -0.91 -5.76
N HIS A 145 7.40 -1.77 -5.58
CA HIS A 145 7.78 -2.21 -4.24
C HIS A 145 9.18 -1.69 -3.89
N VAL A 146 9.26 -0.69 -3.02
CA VAL A 146 10.57 -0.27 -2.50
C VAL A 146 11.10 -1.39 -1.60
N ALA A 147 12.07 -2.16 -2.11
CA ALA A 147 12.64 -3.33 -1.44
C ALA A 147 13.28 -2.98 -0.08
N SER A 148 13.73 -1.74 0.06
CA SER A 148 14.25 -1.15 1.29
C SER A 148 13.19 -0.46 2.15
N ASP A 149 11.89 -0.52 1.81
CA ASP A 149 10.84 0.00 2.70
C ASP A 149 10.73 -0.92 3.92
N THR A 150 11.50 -0.56 4.94
CA THR A 150 11.59 -1.24 6.23
C THR A 150 10.21 -1.39 6.85
N ARG A 151 9.29 -0.44 6.64
CA ARG A 151 7.92 -0.50 7.20
C ARG A 151 7.15 -1.71 6.67
N LYS A 152 7.20 -1.97 5.36
CA LYS A 152 6.54 -3.17 4.78
C LYS A 152 7.19 -4.46 5.26
N PHE A 153 8.51 -4.47 5.33
CA PHE A 153 9.25 -5.64 5.80
C PHE A 153 8.93 -5.95 7.27
N ASP A 154 8.90 -4.92 8.11
CA ASP A 154 8.55 -5.01 9.51
C ASP A 154 7.11 -5.45 9.68
N VAL A 155 6.17 -4.89 8.92
CA VAL A 155 4.74 -5.28 8.95
C VAL A 155 4.54 -6.75 8.56
N ARG A 156 5.28 -7.25 7.56
CA ARG A 156 5.18 -8.64 7.12
C ARG A 156 5.77 -9.64 8.10
N ARG A 157 6.88 -9.27 8.74
CA ARG A 157 7.65 -10.14 9.63
C ARG A 157 7.27 -10.01 11.09
N GLY A 158 6.66 -8.90 11.46
CA GLY A 158 6.37 -8.52 12.83
C GLY A 158 4.94 -8.79 13.22
N SER A 159 4.71 -8.63 14.51
CA SER A 159 3.37 -8.52 15.05
C SER A 159 3.00 -7.05 15.18
N HIS A 160 1.86 -6.66 14.63
CA HIS A 160 1.49 -5.26 14.49
C HIS A 160 0.05 -5.02 14.91
N CYS A 161 -0.18 -3.84 15.47
CA CYS A 161 -1.51 -3.32 15.80
C CYS A 161 -1.82 -2.14 14.89
N PHE A 162 -3.05 -2.12 14.39
CA PHE A 162 -3.56 -1.06 13.54
C PHE A 162 -4.68 -0.35 14.26
N THR A 163 -4.49 0.95 14.45
CA THR A 163 -5.53 1.83 15.00
C THR A 163 -6.56 2.18 13.93
N PRO A 164 -7.76 2.64 14.34
CA PRO A 164 -8.75 3.16 13.40
C PRO A 164 -8.16 4.24 12.51
N ASP A 165 -8.51 4.20 11.23
CA ASP A 165 -8.08 5.15 10.22
C ASP A 165 -9.27 5.51 9.34
N THR A 166 -9.79 6.72 9.53
CA THR A 166 -10.99 7.20 8.83
C THR A 166 -10.76 7.40 7.34
N LEU A 167 -9.53 7.64 6.89
CA LEU A 167 -9.19 7.84 5.48
C LEU A 167 -9.23 6.52 4.72
N PHE A 168 -8.70 5.44 5.31
CA PHE A 168 -8.65 4.13 4.66
C PHE A 168 -9.81 3.20 5.00
N LYS A 169 -10.65 3.51 6.00
CA LYS A 169 -11.76 2.66 6.46
C LYS A 169 -12.59 2.10 5.31
N GLN A 170 -13.12 2.96 4.44
CA GLN A 170 -13.99 2.53 3.34
C GLN A 170 -13.25 1.67 2.31
N SER A 171 -12.00 2.02 1.99
CA SER A 171 -11.16 1.21 1.09
C SER A 171 -10.89 -0.17 1.68
N ARG A 172 -10.58 -0.26 2.98
CA ARG A 172 -10.33 -1.52 3.71
C ARG A 172 -11.57 -2.39 3.77
N LEU A 173 -12.74 -1.81 4.05
CA LEU A 173 -14.01 -2.55 4.05
C LEU A 173 -14.33 -3.10 2.67
N ALA A 174 -14.18 -2.29 1.61
CA ALA A 174 -14.36 -2.73 0.23
C ALA A 174 -13.35 -3.83 -0.15
N ALA A 175 -12.09 -3.72 0.30
CA ALA A 175 -11.07 -4.73 0.11
C ALA A 175 -11.44 -6.07 0.77
N ILE A 176 -11.88 -6.02 2.03
CA ILE A 176 -12.32 -7.21 2.78
C ILE A 176 -13.52 -7.86 2.10
N GLN A 177 -14.51 -7.08 1.67
CA GLN A 177 -15.69 -7.59 0.97
C GLN A 177 -15.30 -8.25 -0.36
N LYS A 178 -14.40 -7.63 -1.12
CA LYS A 178 -13.85 -8.21 -2.35
C LYS A 178 -13.14 -9.53 -2.05
N LEU A 179 -12.32 -9.59 -1.01
CA LEU A 179 -11.63 -10.82 -0.61
C LEU A 179 -12.60 -11.90 -0.15
N LEU A 180 -13.66 -11.57 0.60
CA LEU A 180 -14.68 -12.54 0.99
C LEU A 180 -15.41 -13.16 -0.22
N THR A 181 -15.60 -12.36 -1.27
CA THR A 181 -16.26 -12.77 -2.52
C THR A 181 -15.32 -13.63 -3.38
N ASP A 182 -14.08 -13.17 -3.57
CA ASP A 182 -13.11 -13.77 -4.47
C ASP A 182 -12.37 -14.98 -3.84
N TYR A 183 -12.35 -15.11 -2.51
CA TYR A 183 -11.62 -16.17 -1.82
C TYR A 183 -12.33 -17.52 -1.90
N THR A 184 -11.78 -18.42 -2.71
CA THR A 184 -12.12 -19.85 -2.75
C THR A 184 -11.21 -20.64 -1.82
N GLU A 185 -11.78 -21.51 -0.97
CA GLU A 185 -11.00 -22.32 0.01
C GLU A 185 -10.00 -23.29 -0.66
N GLU A 186 -10.14 -23.53 -1.96
CA GLU A 186 -9.21 -24.27 -2.83
C GLU A 186 -7.85 -23.58 -3.03
N LEU A 187 -7.66 -22.38 -2.46
CA LEU A 187 -6.36 -21.69 -2.40
C LEU A 187 -5.40 -22.27 -1.34
N ARG A 188 -5.76 -23.39 -0.67
CA ARG A 188 -4.79 -24.21 0.07
C ARG A 188 -3.64 -24.55 -0.89
N PRO A 189 -2.37 -24.46 -0.47
CA PRO A 189 -1.23 -24.69 -1.35
C PRO A 189 -1.14 -26.18 -1.75
N THR A 190 -1.91 -26.60 -2.76
CA THR A 190 -1.71 -27.86 -3.47
C THR A 190 -0.70 -27.63 -4.56
N HIS A 191 0.59 -27.80 -4.28
CA HIS A 191 1.73 -27.97 -5.20
C HIS A 191 1.85 -27.17 -6.53
N TYR A 192 0.98 -26.21 -6.81
CA TYR A 192 1.01 -25.37 -7.99
C TYR A 192 0.90 -23.92 -7.55
N GLN A 193 2.03 -23.25 -7.66
CA GLN A 193 2.31 -21.86 -7.31
C GLN A 193 1.39 -20.82 -7.99
N GLN A 194 0.50 -21.21 -8.91
CA GLN A 194 -0.23 -20.31 -9.80
C GLN A 194 -1.42 -19.59 -9.14
N SER A 195 -2.15 -20.24 -8.23
CA SER A 195 -3.32 -19.62 -7.60
C SER A 195 -2.93 -18.64 -6.50
N TYR A 196 -1.92 -18.98 -5.68
CA TYR A 196 -1.31 -18.02 -4.76
C TYR A 196 -0.56 -16.91 -5.53
N GLN A 197 0.12 -17.18 -6.66
CA GLN A 197 0.74 -16.13 -7.49
C GLN A 197 -0.28 -15.11 -8.03
N SER A 198 -1.51 -15.54 -8.36
CA SER A 198 -2.57 -14.63 -8.81
C SER A 198 -3.03 -13.63 -7.73
N LEU A 199 -2.91 -14.00 -6.45
CA LEU A 199 -3.13 -13.13 -5.29
C LEU A 199 -1.85 -12.46 -4.79
N ARG A 200 -0.69 -13.11 -4.94
CA ARG A 200 0.65 -12.65 -4.49
C ARG A 200 1.21 -11.56 -5.40
N ALA A 201 0.67 -11.40 -6.62
CA ALA A 201 0.83 -10.21 -7.45
C ALA A 201 0.19 -8.96 -6.84
N ARG A 202 -0.72 -9.15 -5.87
CA ARG A 202 -1.52 -8.12 -5.21
C ARG A 202 -1.01 -7.92 -3.78
N MET A 203 0.12 -7.24 -3.62
CA MET A 203 0.41 -6.60 -2.33
C MET A 203 -0.54 -5.40 -2.18
N SER A 204 -0.74 -4.86 -0.98
CA SER A 204 -1.42 -3.56 -0.86
C SER A 204 -0.38 -2.46 -0.62
N THR A 205 -0.74 -1.23 -0.96
CA THR A 205 -0.07 -0.06 -0.40
C THR A 205 -0.46 0.20 1.04
N ASP A 206 -1.67 -0.20 1.43
CA ASP A 206 -2.13 -0.17 2.81
C ASP A 206 -1.41 -1.26 3.63
N LEU A 207 -0.73 -0.85 4.70
CA LEU A 207 0.05 -1.76 5.55
C LEU A 207 -0.84 -2.73 6.33
N ALA A 208 -2.04 -2.31 6.74
CA ALA A 208 -3.00 -3.19 7.41
C ALA A 208 -3.45 -4.31 6.48
N MET A 209 -3.87 -3.97 5.26
CA MET A 209 -4.25 -4.96 4.25
C MET A 209 -3.06 -5.83 3.82
N THR A 210 -1.85 -5.27 3.75
CA THR A 210 -0.61 -6.04 3.54
C THR A 210 -0.42 -7.11 4.63
N ALA A 211 -0.63 -6.75 5.89
CA ALA A 211 -0.52 -7.68 7.01
C ALA A 211 -1.60 -8.78 6.94
N VAL A 212 -2.84 -8.39 6.61
CA VAL A 212 -3.96 -9.33 6.42
C VAL A 212 -3.63 -10.35 5.32
N PHE A 213 -3.18 -9.91 4.15
CA PHE A 213 -2.84 -10.81 3.04
C PHE A 213 -1.85 -11.90 3.41
N VAL A 214 -0.81 -11.56 4.18
CA VAL A 214 0.17 -12.55 4.63
C VAL A 214 -0.49 -13.60 5.52
N ARG A 215 -1.42 -13.19 6.39
CA ARG A 215 -2.10 -14.10 7.33
C ARG A 215 -3.16 -14.98 6.68
N LEU A 216 -3.78 -14.53 5.58
CA LEU A 216 -4.71 -15.37 4.79
C LEU A 216 -4.04 -16.64 4.23
N ALA A 217 -2.72 -16.66 4.08
CA ALA A 217 -1.94 -17.77 3.54
C ALA A 217 -1.48 -18.79 4.59
N TRP A 218 -1.76 -18.55 5.87
CA TRP A 218 -1.23 -19.34 6.98
C TRP A 218 -2.31 -20.28 7.54
N ASN A 219 -1.86 -21.33 8.22
CA ASN A 219 -2.77 -22.17 9.00
C ASN A 219 -3.04 -21.50 10.33
N TYR A 220 -4.29 -21.60 10.81
CA TYR A 220 -4.69 -21.09 12.12
C TYR A 220 -4.75 -22.23 13.11
N LYS A 221 -3.90 -22.18 14.14
CA LYS A 221 -3.89 -23.16 15.22
C LYS A 221 -3.56 -22.47 16.54
N CYS A 222 -4.40 -22.69 17.54
CA CYS A 222 -4.08 -22.23 18.88
C CYS A 222 -2.85 -23.00 19.42
N PRO A 223 -1.81 -22.30 19.92
CA PRO A 223 -0.70 -22.95 20.61
C PRO A 223 -1.21 -23.79 21.78
N ALA A 224 -0.60 -24.95 22.04
CA ALA A 224 -1.03 -25.85 23.12
C ALA A 224 -1.00 -25.21 24.52
N SER A 225 -0.15 -24.20 24.72
CA SER A 225 -0.06 -23.40 25.95
C SER A 225 -0.86 -22.09 25.89
N GLY A 226 -1.57 -21.81 24.79
CA GLY A 226 -2.29 -20.57 24.54
C GLY A 226 -3.73 -20.64 25.01
N GLY A 227 -4.13 -19.76 25.93
CA GLY A 227 -5.54 -19.57 26.31
C GLY A 227 -6.32 -18.79 25.24
N CYS A 228 -6.37 -19.30 24.00
CA CYS A 228 -7.14 -18.67 22.93
C CYS A 228 -8.64 -18.73 23.22
N ALA A 229 -9.36 -17.66 22.90
CA ALA A 229 -10.82 -17.63 23.01
C ALA A 229 -11.49 -18.26 21.78
N ASP A 230 -12.65 -18.89 21.99
CA ASP A 230 -13.49 -19.48 20.94
C ASP A 230 -14.25 -18.42 20.13
N GLU A 231 -14.43 -17.24 20.72
CA GLU A 231 -15.04 -16.05 20.15
C GLU A 231 -14.10 -14.86 20.23
N LEU A 232 -14.22 -13.95 19.26
CA LEU A 232 -13.40 -12.75 19.23
C LEU A 232 -13.94 -11.72 20.23
N GLU A 233 -13.17 -11.51 21.31
CA GLU A 233 -13.45 -10.55 22.37
C GLU A 233 -12.29 -9.56 22.55
N PRO A 234 -12.55 -8.28 22.92
CA PRO A 234 -11.51 -7.34 23.28
C PRO A 234 -10.63 -7.84 24.44
N GLY A 235 -9.32 -7.60 24.34
CA GLY A 235 -8.34 -7.97 25.36
C GLY A 235 -7.97 -9.45 25.40
N ARG A 236 -8.56 -10.29 24.53
CA ARG A 236 -8.30 -11.73 24.51
C ARG A 236 -7.72 -12.17 23.17
N PRO A 237 -6.68 -13.02 23.18
CA PRO A 237 -6.17 -13.63 21.96
C PRO A 237 -7.23 -14.55 21.33
N TYR A 238 -7.48 -14.35 20.05
CA TYR A 238 -8.42 -15.10 19.24
C TYR A 238 -7.69 -15.80 18.09
N VAL A 239 -8.08 -17.03 17.78
CA VAL A 239 -7.56 -17.78 16.63
C VAL A 239 -8.68 -17.90 15.60
N PRO A 240 -8.50 -17.37 14.38
CA PRO A 240 -9.48 -17.53 13.33
C PRO A 240 -9.77 -18.99 13.02
N LYS A 241 -11.04 -19.30 12.79
CA LYS A 241 -11.48 -20.65 12.40
C LYS A 241 -11.15 -20.94 10.93
N SER A 242 -11.09 -19.88 10.11
CA SER A 242 -10.76 -19.94 8.69
C SER A 242 -10.32 -18.57 8.18
N PRO A 243 -9.77 -18.47 6.94
CA PRO A 243 -9.48 -17.18 6.31
C PRO A 243 -10.73 -16.30 6.16
N LYS A 244 -11.89 -16.89 5.84
CA LYS A 244 -13.16 -16.17 5.75
C LYS A 244 -13.63 -15.65 7.11
N ASP A 245 -13.41 -16.42 8.16
CA ASP A 245 -13.70 -15.99 9.53
C ASP A 245 -12.80 -14.82 9.94
N LEU A 246 -11.47 -14.91 9.70
CA LEU A 246 -10.55 -13.76 9.89
C LEU A 246 -11.06 -12.51 9.19
N LEU A 247 -11.40 -12.61 7.89
CA LEU A 247 -11.89 -11.47 7.10
C LEU A 247 -13.21 -10.89 7.64
N ARG A 248 -14.18 -11.73 8.02
CA ARG A 248 -15.46 -11.26 8.60
C ARG A 248 -15.24 -10.52 9.91
N GLN A 249 -14.44 -11.10 10.81
CA GLN A 249 -14.13 -10.49 12.10
C GLN A 249 -13.38 -9.15 11.93
N LEU A 250 -12.39 -9.10 11.04
CA LEU A 250 -11.69 -7.85 10.70
C LEU A 250 -12.63 -6.80 10.11
N GLY A 251 -13.52 -7.20 9.20
CA GLY A 251 -14.51 -6.30 8.61
C GLY A 251 -15.39 -5.65 9.68
N ARG A 252 -15.88 -6.44 10.65
CA ARG A 252 -16.65 -5.93 11.79
C ARG A 252 -15.82 -4.95 12.63
N ILE A 253 -14.59 -5.30 13.02
CA ILE A 253 -13.75 -4.44 13.86
C ILE A 253 -13.46 -3.09 13.16
N ILE A 254 -13.17 -3.12 11.86
CA ILE A 254 -12.89 -1.90 11.09
C ILE A 254 -14.15 -1.04 10.97
N ASP A 255 -15.31 -1.64 10.77
CA ASP A 255 -16.59 -0.93 10.72
C ASP A 255 -16.92 -0.25 12.06
N GLU A 256 -16.61 -0.92 13.17
CA GLU A 256 -16.80 -0.43 14.55
C GLU A 256 -15.69 0.52 15.04
N ASP A 257 -14.73 0.90 14.19
CA ASP A 257 -13.57 1.73 14.56
C ASP A 257 -12.76 1.15 15.74
N GLY A 258 -12.55 -0.17 15.74
CA GLY A 258 -11.73 -0.86 16.73
C GLY A 258 -10.25 -0.95 16.36
N VAL A 259 -9.39 -1.06 17.39
CA VAL A 259 -7.97 -1.40 17.22
C VAL A 259 -7.84 -2.91 17.08
N PHE A 260 -7.24 -3.39 15.99
CA PHE A 260 -6.94 -4.81 15.84
C PHE A 260 -5.45 -5.06 15.73
N CYS A 261 -5.02 -6.23 16.16
CA CYS A 261 -3.64 -6.65 16.12
C CYS A 261 -3.50 -8.05 15.54
N LEU A 262 -2.43 -8.26 14.77
CA LEU A 262 -2.04 -9.54 14.21
C LEU A 262 -0.73 -9.96 14.87
N PHE A 263 -0.75 -11.02 15.67
CA PHE A 263 0.43 -11.53 16.38
C PHE A 263 0.75 -12.99 16.02
N ASP A 264 2.03 -13.31 15.82
CA ASP A 264 2.44 -14.70 15.57
C ASP A 264 2.27 -15.59 16.81
N SER A 265 2.35 -15.01 18.01
CA SER A 265 2.18 -15.70 19.29
C SER A 265 1.26 -14.92 20.23
N VAL A 266 0.77 -15.59 21.27
CA VAL A 266 -0.10 -14.97 22.27
C VAL A 266 0.64 -13.81 22.97
N PRO A 267 0.10 -12.58 22.97
CA PRO A 267 0.72 -11.46 23.67
C PRO A 267 0.68 -11.69 25.19
N GLN A 268 1.78 -11.36 25.88
CA GLN A 268 1.88 -11.53 27.34
C GLN A 268 0.96 -10.57 28.12
N TYR A 269 0.76 -9.35 27.60
CA TYR A 269 -0.01 -8.30 28.27
C TYR A 269 -0.97 -7.61 27.28
N PRO A 270 -2.12 -8.23 26.95
CA PRO A 270 -3.08 -7.63 26.04
C PRO A 270 -3.79 -6.44 26.68
N ALA A 271 -3.93 -5.35 25.92
CA ALA A 271 -4.75 -4.20 26.28
C ALA A 271 -6.24 -4.57 26.20
N LYS A 272 -7.00 -4.25 27.25
CA LYS A 272 -8.39 -4.71 27.43
C LYS A 272 -9.37 -4.32 26.32
N LYS A 273 -9.07 -3.28 25.52
CA LYS A 273 -9.98 -2.75 24.50
C LYS A 273 -9.59 -3.11 23.06
N TRP A 274 -8.51 -3.87 22.86
CA TRP A 274 -8.00 -4.18 21.52
C TRP A 274 -8.35 -5.61 21.11
N TYR A 275 -8.50 -5.84 19.81
CA TYR A 275 -8.81 -7.15 19.26
C TYR A 275 -7.52 -7.84 18.81
N TYR A 276 -7.28 -9.07 19.28
CA TYR A 276 -6.01 -9.76 19.05
C TYR A 276 -6.23 -11.03 18.24
N PHE A 277 -5.69 -11.09 17.03
CA PHE A 277 -5.62 -12.31 16.24
C PHE A 277 -4.26 -12.97 16.39
N THR A 278 -4.25 -14.29 16.58
CA THR A 278 -3.03 -15.08 16.73
C THR A 278 -3.17 -16.49 16.16
N GLY A 279 -2.20 -17.35 16.46
CA GLY A 279 -2.19 -18.74 16.04
C GLY A 279 -1.82 -18.91 14.57
N PHE A 280 -1.16 -17.91 13.97
CA PHE A 280 -0.67 -18.01 12.62
C PHE A 280 0.54 -18.97 12.61
N GLY A 281 0.36 -20.18 12.11
CA GLY A 281 1.44 -21.12 11.83
C GLY A 281 1.98 -20.94 10.41
N ARG A 282 3.31 -20.84 10.27
CA ARG A 282 3.94 -20.88 8.93
C ARG A 282 3.71 -22.26 8.32
N ASN A 283 3.25 -22.30 7.07
CA ASN A 283 3.33 -23.51 6.25
C ASN A 283 4.80 -23.81 5.98
N PHE A 284 5.43 -24.62 6.83
CA PHE A 284 6.62 -25.36 6.46
C PHE A 284 6.23 -26.84 6.43
N VAL A 285 5.97 -27.33 5.21
CA VAL A 285 6.36 -28.68 4.82
C VAL A 285 7.75 -28.56 4.24
#